data_AF-A0A1H9BZV9-F1
#
_entry.id   AF-A0A1H9BZV9-F1
#
_cell.length_a   1.000
_cell.length_b   1.000
_cell.length_c   1.000
_cell.angle_alpha   90.00
_cell.angle_beta   90.00
_cell.angle_gamma   90.00
#
_symmetry.space_group_name_H-M   'P 1'
#
loop_
_entity.id
_entity.type
_entity.pdbx_description
1 polymer ?
#
loop_
_entity_poly.entity_id
_entity_poly.type
_entity_poly.pdbx_seq_one_letter_code
_entity_poly.pdbx_strand_id
1 'polypeptide(L)'
;MTRTPVWRAIASTLTNEIADGHYRSGDKLPTEAELSSRFGVNRHTVRRALAELADQGLTHARRGAGVFVMADPTDYPIGKRVRFHQNLLAAGRMPDRRILTLQTRPGDAEETAALALPVGAQVSVYEGLSLADNSPVALFRSVFPAQRFPTILTDLEQLLSVTAALERGGVADYTRVSTRLTAKTASATQALQLGIAEGAPILRTVSVNADPDGKPVEYGHTWFVGDRITLVIES
;
A
#
# COMPACT_ATOMS: atom_id res chain seq x y z
N MET A 1 36.10 -32.35 -5.63
CA MET A 1 34.68 -31.99 -5.49
C MET A 1 34.53 -31.07 -4.29
N THR A 2 34.27 -29.78 -4.52
CA THR A 2 34.06 -28.80 -3.44
C THR A 2 32.72 -29.08 -2.76
N ARG A 3 32.76 -29.45 -1.48
CA ARG A 3 31.55 -29.68 -0.66
C ARG A 3 30.76 -28.36 -0.56
N THR A 4 29.56 -28.31 -1.15
CA THR A 4 28.68 -27.15 -1.00
C THR A 4 28.43 -26.90 0.49
N PRO A 5 28.65 -25.67 0.98
CA PRO A 5 28.36 -25.34 2.37
C PRO A 5 26.88 -25.62 2.69
N VAL A 6 26.62 -26.23 3.85
CA VAL A 6 25.26 -26.67 4.24
C VAL A 6 24.24 -25.53 4.20
N TRP A 7 24.64 -24.31 4.60
CA TRP A 7 23.76 -23.13 4.54
C TRP A 7 23.33 -22.79 3.11
N ARG A 8 24.16 -23.02 2.08
CA ARG A 8 23.78 -22.78 0.67
C ARG A 8 22.78 -23.82 0.17
N ALA A 9 22.92 -25.06 0.62
CA ALA A 9 21.96 -26.12 0.27
C ALA A 9 20.58 -25.82 0.87
N ILE A 10 20.53 -25.36 2.13
CA ILE A 10 19.30 -24.90 2.77
C ILE A 10 18.71 -23.71 2.01
N ALA A 11 19.52 -22.70 1.68
CA ALA A 11 19.05 -21.55 0.90
C ALA A 11 18.43 -21.99 -0.44
N SER A 12 19.14 -22.82 -1.20
CA SER A 12 18.65 -23.35 -2.48
C SER A 12 17.34 -24.13 -2.35
N THR A 13 17.20 -24.90 -1.27
CA THR A 13 15.98 -25.67 -0.99
C THR A 13 14.80 -24.75 -0.71
N LEU A 14 14.99 -23.73 0.14
CA LEU A 14 13.95 -22.75 0.45
C LEU A 14 13.58 -21.89 -0.78
N THR A 15 14.56 -21.52 -1.60
CA THR A 15 14.32 -20.83 -2.88
C THR A 15 13.44 -21.67 -3.81
N ASN A 16 13.72 -22.96 -3.95
CA ASN A 16 12.90 -23.85 -4.76
C ASN A 16 11.49 -24.01 -4.18
N GLU A 17 11.34 -24.13 -2.86
CA GLU A 17 10.04 -24.21 -2.21
C GLU A 17 9.19 -22.94 -2.43
N ILE A 18 9.82 -21.77 -2.43
CA ILE A 18 9.16 -20.51 -2.79
C ILE A 18 8.76 -20.53 -4.27
N ALA A 19 9.65 -20.94 -5.17
CA ALA A 19 9.38 -21.02 -6.61
C ALA A 19 8.26 -22.03 -6.95
N ASP A 20 8.19 -23.14 -6.22
CA ASP A 20 7.17 -24.19 -6.37
C ASP A 20 5.85 -23.83 -5.66
N GLY A 21 5.76 -22.66 -5.02
CA GLY A 21 4.56 -22.15 -4.37
C GLY A 21 4.22 -22.80 -3.02
N HIS A 22 5.16 -23.54 -2.41
CA HIS A 22 5.01 -24.06 -1.04
C HIS A 22 4.94 -22.93 -0.01
N TYR A 23 5.68 -21.83 -0.26
CA TYR A 23 5.49 -20.55 0.42
C TYR A 23 5.17 -19.49 -0.61
N ARG A 24 4.01 -18.87 -0.47
CA ARG A 24 3.54 -17.79 -1.35
C ARG A 24 4.16 -16.46 -0.92
N SER A 25 4.18 -15.50 -1.82
CA SER A 25 4.53 -14.12 -1.53
C SER A 25 3.78 -13.60 -0.29
N GLY A 26 4.51 -13.08 0.70
CA GLY A 26 3.95 -12.61 1.97
C GLY A 26 3.79 -13.69 3.04
N ASP A 27 3.95 -14.98 2.73
CA ASP A 27 3.89 -16.05 3.74
C ASP A 27 5.04 -15.92 4.73
N LYS A 28 4.75 -16.28 5.99
CA LYS A 28 5.76 -16.39 7.03
C LYS A 28 6.51 -17.72 6.85
N LEU A 29 7.82 -17.65 6.69
CA LEU A 29 8.67 -18.83 6.74
C LEU A 29 8.69 -19.43 8.15
N PRO A 30 8.91 -20.75 8.29
CA PRO A 30 9.13 -21.35 9.59
C PRO A 30 10.26 -20.65 10.35
N THR A 31 10.15 -20.62 11.67
CA THR A 31 11.12 -19.98 12.57
C THR A 31 12.49 -20.62 12.44
N GLU A 32 13.55 -19.91 12.87
CA GLU A 32 14.90 -20.47 12.88
C GLU A 32 15.00 -21.81 13.64
N ALA A 33 14.18 -21.99 14.68
CA ALA A 33 14.13 -23.23 15.47
C ALA A 33 13.46 -24.38 14.70
N GLU A 34 12.36 -24.10 13.99
CA GLU A 34 11.66 -25.09 13.16
C GLU A 34 12.52 -25.51 11.97
N LEU A 35 13.15 -24.56 11.27
CA LEU A 35 14.07 -24.85 10.18
C LEU A 35 15.32 -25.59 10.66
N SER A 36 15.85 -25.22 11.84
CA SER A 36 17.00 -25.91 12.46
C SER A 36 16.67 -27.38 12.75
N SER A 37 15.46 -27.64 13.24
CA SER A 37 14.96 -29.01 13.49
C SER A 37 14.72 -29.76 12.18
N ARG A 38 14.10 -29.11 11.19
CA ARG A 38 13.80 -29.66 9.87
C ARG A 38 15.06 -30.11 9.12
N PHE A 39 16.09 -29.27 9.12
CA PHE A 39 17.33 -29.53 8.37
C PHE A 39 18.41 -30.23 9.21
N GLY A 40 18.18 -30.45 10.51
CA GLY A 40 19.15 -31.09 11.40
C GLY A 40 20.44 -30.29 11.58
N VAL A 41 20.36 -28.95 11.59
CA VAL A 41 21.53 -28.05 11.70
C VAL A 41 21.39 -27.09 12.86
N ASN A 42 22.46 -26.39 13.22
CA ASN A 42 22.38 -25.33 14.22
C ASN A 42 21.64 -24.07 13.69
N ARG A 43 21.10 -23.26 14.60
CA ARG A 43 20.38 -22.01 14.26
C ARG A 43 21.24 -21.00 13.51
N HIS A 44 22.55 -20.94 13.76
CA HIS A 44 23.46 -20.04 13.05
C HIS A 44 23.55 -20.37 11.54
N THR A 45 23.50 -21.65 11.18
CA THR A 45 23.53 -22.12 9.79
C THR A 45 22.24 -21.74 9.07
N VAL A 46 21.09 -21.90 9.73
CA VAL A 46 19.79 -21.45 9.21
C VAL A 46 19.77 -19.94 9.04
N ARG A 47 20.22 -19.18 10.05
CA ARG A 47 20.26 -17.73 10.00
C ARG A 47 21.09 -17.22 8.83
N ARG A 48 22.21 -17.88 8.53
CA ARG A 48 23.03 -17.57 7.36
C ARG A 48 22.31 -17.89 6.04
N ALA A 49 21.55 -18.98 5.97
CA ALA A 49 20.73 -19.31 4.81
C ALA A 49 19.61 -18.29 4.59
N LEU A 50 18.92 -17.87 5.65
CA LEU A 50 17.89 -16.83 5.58
C LEU A 50 18.46 -15.46 5.21
N ALA A 51 19.67 -15.14 5.69
CA ALA A 51 20.38 -13.92 5.27
C ALA A 51 20.71 -13.94 3.77
N GLU A 52 21.13 -15.08 3.21
CA GLU A 52 21.32 -15.23 1.77
C GLU A 52 20.02 -15.03 0.99
N LEU A 53 18.90 -15.60 1.46
CA LEU A 53 17.59 -15.35 0.83
C LEU A 53 17.20 -13.87 0.89
N ALA A 54 17.53 -13.19 1.99
CA ALA A 54 17.28 -11.75 2.12
C ALA A 54 18.17 -10.92 1.18
N ASP A 55 19.46 -11.26 1.06
CA ASP A 55 20.40 -10.62 0.13
C ASP A 55 19.99 -10.82 -1.34
N GLN A 56 19.36 -11.96 -1.65
CA GLN A 56 18.77 -12.26 -2.96
C GLN A 56 17.39 -11.60 -3.18
N GLY A 57 16.85 -10.88 -2.19
CA GLY A 57 15.54 -10.24 -2.29
C GLY A 57 14.36 -11.22 -2.30
N LEU A 58 14.54 -12.44 -1.79
CA LEU A 58 13.50 -13.48 -1.70
C LEU A 58 12.77 -13.47 -0.37
N THR A 59 13.35 -12.88 0.68
CA THR A 59 12.72 -12.79 2.01
C THR A 59 13.04 -11.48 2.72
N HIS A 60 12.19 -11.07 3.66
CA HIS A 60 12.48 -9.97 4.59
C HIS A 60 12.16 -10.36 6.03
N ALA A 61 12.97 -9.86 6.97
CA ALA A 61 12.76 -10.07 8.40
C ALA A 61 11.92 -8.93 9.00
N ARG A 62 10.90 -9.28 9.80
CA ARG A 62 10.14 -8.35 10.64
C ARG A 62 10.50 -8.58 12.10
N ARG A 63 11.06 -7.56 12.76
CA ARG A 63 11.51 -7.66 14.16
C ARG A 63 10.38 -8.17 15.07
N GLY A 64 10.62 -9.28 15.77
CA GLY A 64 9.65 -9.92 16.66
C GLY A 64 8.56 -10.74 15.99
N ALA A 65 8.41 -10.67 14.66
CA ALA A 65 7.35 -11.36 13.93
C ALA A 65 7.84 -12.55 13.09
N GLY A 66 9.10 -12.55 12.63
CA GLY A 66 9.72 -13.65 11.88
C GLY A 66 10.25 -13.23 10.51
N VAL A 67 10.52 -14.21 9.65
CA VAL A 67 10.98 -14.00 8.26
C VAL A 67 9.83 -14.32 7.31
N PHE A 68 9.67 -13.51 6.26
CA PHE A 68 8.55 -13.59 5.32
C PHE A 68 9.09 -13.65 3.90
N VAL A 69 8.40 -14.35 2.99
CA VAL A 69 8.72 -14.36 1.56
C VAL A 69 8.44 -12.98 0.97
N MET A 70 9.40 -12.45 0.21
CA MET A 70 9.24 -11.20 -0.52
C MET A 70 8.09 -11.35 -1.50
N ALA A 71 7.18 -10.38 -1.47
CA ALA A 71 6.19 -10.24 -2.52
C ALA A 71 6.80 -9.36 -3.60
N ASP A 72 6.64 -9.75 -4.87
CA ASP A 72 6.82 -8.79 -5.94
C ASP A 72 5.90 -7.60 -5.64
N PRO A 73 6.43 -6.36 -5.65
CA PRO A 73 5.60 -5.19 -5.46
C PRO A 73 4.43 -5.24 -6.44
N THR A 74 3.22 -5.01 -5.95
CA THR A 74 2.06 -4.98 -6.83
C THR A 74 2.14 -3.71 -7.67
N ASP A 75 2.12 -3.88 -8.99
CA ASP A 75 2.09 -2.76 -9.91
C ASP A 75 0.81 -1.96 -9.72
N TYR A 76 1.00 -0.67 -9.50
CA TYR A 76 -0.07 0.30 -9.34
C TYR A 76 0.04 1.35 -10.45
N PRO A 77 -0.77 1.22 -11.52
CA PRO A 77 -0.71 2.15 -12.63
C PRO A 77 -1.26 3.52 -12.22
N ILE A 78 -0.48 4.56 -12.51
CA ILE A 78 -0.86 5.96 -12.42
C ILE A 78 -1.09 6.48 -13.84
N GLY A 79 -2.34 6.82 -14.15
CA GLY A 79 -2.75 7.36 -15.45
C GLY A 79 -3.85 8.42 -15.32
N LYS A 80 -4.51 8.74 -16.43
CA LYS A 80 -5.58 9.74 -16.47
C LYS A 80 -6.85 9.29 -15.72
N ARG A 81 -7.08 7.97 -15.65
CA ARG A 81 -8.19 7.34 -14.93
C ARG A 81 -7.62 6.33 -13.94
N VAL A 82 -7.39 6.76 -12.70
CA VAL A 82 -6.88 5.87 -11.64
C VAL A 82 -7.98 5.65 -10.62
N ARG A 83 -8.56 4.46 -10.66
CA ARG A 83 -9.55 4.00 -9.70
C ARG A 83 -8.87 2.94 -8.84
N PHE A 84 -8.40 3.34 -7.67
CA PHE A 84 -7.58 2.49 -6.77
C PHE A 84 -8.14 1.07 -6.61
N HIS A 85 -9.45 0.97 -6.35
CA HIS A 85 -10.14 -0.30 -6.17
C HIS A 85 -10.12 -1.17 -7.44
N GLN A 86 -10.27 -0.57 -8.62
CA GLN A 86 -10.25 -1.30 -9.89
C GLN A 86 -8.83 -1.75 -10.26
N ASN A 87 -7.82 -0.95 -9.97
CA ASN A 87 -6.43 -1.28 -10.27
C ASN A 87 -5.93 -2.49 -9.47
N LEU A 88 -6.26 -2.57 -8.18
CA LEU A 88 -5.89 -3.73 -7.36
C LEU A 88 -6.63 -5.00 -7.79
N LEU A 89 -7.92 -4.90 -8.14
CA LEU A 89 -8.66 -6.02 -8.73
C LEU A 89 -8.03 -6.49 -10.06
N ALA A 90 -7.63 -5.55 -10.92
CA ALA A 90 -6.97 -5.86 -12.19
C ALA A 90 -5.60 -6.52 -11.99
N ALA A 91 -4.90 -6.21 -10.90
CA ALA A 91 -3.66 -6.86 -10.49
C ALA A 91 -3.89 -8.21 -9.77
N GLY A 92 -5.13 -8.73 -9.74
CA GLY A 92 -5.46 -10.01 -9.11
C GLY A 92 -5.41 -10.01 -7.59
N ARG A 93 -5.29 -8.84 -6.94
CA ARG A 93 -5.32 -8.71 -5.48
C ARG A 93 -6.75 -8.38 -5.04
N MET A 94 -7.14 -8.85 -3.85
CA MET A 94 -8.40 -8.43 -3.24
C MET A 94 -8.19 -7.08 -2.52
N PRO A 95 -8.65 -5.94 -3.07
CA PRO A 95 -8.56 -4.69 -2.35
C PRO A 95 -9.50 -4.72 -1.15
N ASP A 96 -8.93 -4.51 0.03
CA ASP A 96 -9.72 -4.21 1.22
C ASP A 96 -9.35 -2.82 1.73
N ARG A 97 -10.30 -2.17 2.42
CA ARG A 97 -10.12 -0.85 3.02
C ARG A 97 -10.47 -0.88 4.48
N ARG A 98 -9.53 -0.41 5.30
CA ARG A 98 -9.79 -0.14 6.71
C ARG A 98 -9.89 1.35 6.93
N ILE A 99 -11.08 1.82 7.28
CA ILE A 99 -11.33 3.23 7.62
C ILE A 99 -10.62 3.56 8.94
N LEU A 100 -9.91 4.69 8.96
CA LEU A 100 -9.29 5.26 10.16
C LEU A 100 -10.01 6.53 10.61
N THR A 101 -10.39 7.38 9.65
CA THR A 101 -11.04 8.67 9.94
C THR A 101 -12.12 8.95 8.90
N LEU A 102 -13.30 9.37 9.36
CA LEU A 102 -14.32 10.06 8.57
C LEU A 102 -14.74 11.30 9.35
N GLN A 103 -14.54 12.49 8.79
CA GLN A 103 -14.92 13.73 9.47
C GLN A 103 -15.18 14.86 8.49
N THR A 104 -16.02 15.82 8.89
CA THR A 104 -16.17 17.10 8.18
C THR A 104 -15.55 18.21 9.04
N ARG A 105 -14.66 19.00 8.44
CA ARG A 105 -13.91 20.08 9.12
C ARG A 105 -13.62 21.25 8.18
N PRO A 106 -13.27 22.46 8.68
CA PRO A 106 -12.79 23.55 7.84
C PRO A 106 -11.50 23.15 7.12
N GLY A 107 -11.46 23.21 5.78
CA GLY A 107 -10.29 22.87 4.99
C GLY A 107 -9.10 23.79 5.27
N ASP A 108 -7.90 23.24 5.21
CA ASP A 108 -6.68 24.06 5.31
C ASP A 108 -6.39 24.78 3.98
N ALA A 109 -5.39 25.68 3.99
CA ALA A 109 -5.09 26.51 2.83
C ALA A 109 -4.68 25.68 1.59
N GLU A 110 -4.04 24.52 1.78
CA GLU A 110 -3.62 23.66 0.66
C GLU A 110 -4.83 22.92 0.07
N GLU A 111 -5.70 22.38 0.93
CA GLU A 111 -6.92 21.69 0.53
C GLU A 111 -7.91 22.62 -0.17
N THR A 112 -8.18 23.81 0.38
CA THR A 112 -9.13 24.75 -0.23
C THR A 112 -8.61 25.26 -1.56
N ALA A 113 -7.31 25.56 -1.67
CA ALA A 113 -6.70 25.93 -2.95
C ALA A 113 -6.78 24.80 -3.98
N ALA A 114 -6.43 23.56 -3.59
CA ALA A 114 -6.47 22.40 -4.49
C ALA A 114 -7.89 22.06 -4.96
N LEU A 115 -8.89 22.30 -4.11
CA LEU A 115 -10.30 22.06 -4.42
C LEU A 115 -11.01 23.29 -5.02
N ALA A 116 -10.30 24.40 -5.25
CA ALA A 116 -10.86 25.67 -5.71
C ALA A 116 -12.02 26.18 -4.83
N LEU A 117 -11.87 26.06 -3.52
CA LEU A 117 -12.84 26.48 -2.51
C LEU A 117 -12.42 27.79 -1.82
N PRO A 118 -13.38 28.55 -1.27
CA PRO A 118 -13.07 29.66 -0.38
C PRO A 118 -12.27 29.21 0.85
N VAL A 119 -11.44 30.12 1.39
CA VAL A 119 -10.70 29.87 2.64
C VAL A 119 -11.66 29.54 3.78
N GLY A 120 -11.37 28.47 4.52
CA GLY A 120 -12.20 28.01 5.63
C GLY A 120 -13.47 27.25 5.23
N ALA A 121 -13.71 27.00 3.94
CA ALA A 121 -14.80 26.16 3.47
C ALA A 121 -14.72 24.75 4.09
N GLN A 122 -15.88 24.15 4.37
CA GLN A 122 -15.94 22.81 4.95
C GLN A 122 -15.52 21.76 3.91
N VAL A 123 -14.71 20.80 4.36
CA VAL A 123 -14.28 19.64 3.58
C VAL A 123 -14.58 18.36 4.36
N SER A 124 -14.91 17.31 3.61
CA SER A 124 -15.07 15.96 4.15
C SER A 124 -13.77 15.20 3.94
N VAL A 125 -13.23 14.64 5.01
CA VAL A 125 -11.94 13.95 5.06
C VAL A 125 -12.18 12.47 5.31
N TYR A 126 -11.61 11.64 4.45
CA TYR A 126 -11.64 10.20 4.51
C TYR A 126 -10.22 9.64 4.54
N GLU A 127 -9.84 9.02 5.64
CA GLU A 127 -8.52 8.42 5.83
C GLU A 127 -8.65 6.94 6.11
N GLY A 128 -7.69 6.17 5.61
CA GLY A 128 -7.72 4.74 5.80
C GLY A 128 -6.48 4.05 5.28
N LEU A 129 -6.46 2.74 5.51
CA LEU A 129 -5.49 1.85 4.90
C LEU A 129 -6.11 1.17 3.70
N SER A 130 -5.28 1.01 2.67
CA SER A 130 -5.54 0.05 1.61
C SER A 130 -4.75 -1.21 1.87
N LEU A 131 -5.42 -2.35 1.73
CA LEU A 131 -4.85 -3.66 1.97
C LEU A 131 -4.82 -4.46 0.68
N ALA A 132 -3.77 -5.26 0.53
CA ALA A 132 -3.70 -6.36 -0.43
C ALA A 132 -3.42 -7.64 0.37
N ASP A 133 -4.28 -8.65 0.23
CA ASP A 133 -4.17 -9.93 0.94
C ASP A 133 -4.00 -9.76 2.47
N ASN A 134 -4.81 -8.88 3.07
CA ASN A 134 -4.77 -8.49 4.48
C ASN A 134 -3.49 -7.75 4.95
N SER A 135 -2.58 -7.40 4.03
CA SER A 135 -1.40 -6.59 4.35
C SER A 135 -1.60 -5.13 3.95
N PRO A 136 -1.35 -4.14 4.83
CA PRO A 136 -1.42 -2.73 4.45
C PRO A 136 -0.40 -2.39 3.36
N VAL A 137 -0.86 -1.90 2.21
CA VAL A 137 0.02 -1.50 1.11
C VAL A 137 0.11 0.02 0.96
N ALA A 138 -0.89 0.74 1.47
CA ALA A 138 -0.88 2.19 1.48
C ALA A 138 -1.72 2.78 2.62
N LEU A 139 -1.33 3.96 3.07
CA LEU A 139 -2.17 4.88 3.85
C LEU A 139 -2.70 5.93 2.87
N PHE A 140 -3.99 6.25 2.93
CA PHE A 140 -4.57 7.29 2.09
C PHE A 140 -5.32 8.32 2.93
N ARG A 141 -5.43 9.52 2.35
CA ARG A 141 -6.28 10.61 2.81
C ARG A 141 -6.91 11.26 1.59
N SER A 142 -8.23 11.13 1.46
CA SER A 142 -9.02 11.77 0.41
C SER A 142 -9.85 12.90 1.02
N VAL A 143 -9.83 14.06 0.38
CA VAL A 143 -10.51 15.28 0.83
C VAL A 143 -11.49 15.73 -0.25
N PHE A 144 -12.73 15.99 0.15
CA PHE A 144 -13.85 16.30 -0.74
C PHE A 144 -14.52 17.63 -0.35
N PRO A 145 -15.05 18.43 -1.30
CA PRO A 145 -15.86 19.61 -0.97
C PRO A 145 -17.17 19.21 -0.26
N ALA A 146 -17.31 19.52 1.04
CA ALA A 146 -18.42 19.03 1.85
C ALA A 146 -19.78 19.59 1.40
N GLN A 147 -19.82 20.85 0.97
CA GLN A 147 -21.06 21.48 0.49
C GLN A 147 -21.56 20.85 -0.82
N ARG A 148 -20.63 20.40 -1.67
CA ARG A 148 -20.97 19.73 -2.94
C ARG A 148 -21.42 18.29 -2.71
N PHE A 149 -20.82 17.60 -1.75
CA PHE A 149 -21.08 16.19 -1.47
C PHE A 149 -21.48 15.97 0.00
N PRO A 150 -22.68 16.41 0.41
CA PRO A 150 -23.08 16.38 1.82
C PRO A 150 -23.18 14.98 2.42
N THR A 151 -23.40 13.94 1.61
CA THR A 151 -23.53 12.53 2.05
C THR A 151 -22.25 11.71 1.90
N ILE A 152 -21.16 12.30 1.41
CA ILE A 152 -19.99 11.54 0.93
C ILE A 152 -19.40 10.61 1.99
N LEU A 153 -19.36 11.03 3.26
CA LEU A 153 -18.80 10.22 4.34
C LEU A 153 -19.63 8.95 4.59
N THR A 154 -20.96 9.08 4.59
CA THR A 154 -21.88 7.95 4.75
C THR A 154 -21.79 6.99 3.56
N ASP A 155 -21.69 7.53 2.35
CA ASP A 155 -21.55 6.71 1.14
C ASP A 155 -20.20 5.96 1.12
N LEU A 156 -19.12 6.59 1.57
CA LEU A 156 -17.80 5.97 1.68
C LEU A 156 -17.77 4.85 2.73
N GLU A 157 -18.46 5.04 3.85
CA GLU A 157 -18.58 4.02 4.90
C GLU A 157 -19.33 2.78 4.40
N GLN A 158 -20.39 2.97 3.63
CA GLN A 158 -21.21 1.87 3.11
C GLN A 158 -20.59 1.15 1.91
N LEU A 159 -19.99 1.90 0.98
CA LEU A 159 -19.55 1.38 -0.31
C LEU A 159 -18.07 1.02 -0.36
N LEU A 160 -17.26 1.57 0.56
CA LEU A 160 -15.80 1.44 0.58
C LEU A 160 -15.13 1.79 -0.77
N SER A 161 -15.77 2.65 -1.56
CA SER A 161 -15.35 3.02 -2.91
C SER A 161 -15.59 4.50 -3.15
N VAL A 162 -14.49 5.25 -3.35
CA VAL A 162 -14.54 6.68 -3.68
C VAL A 162 -15.30 6.92 -4.98
N THR A 163 -15.06 6.09 -6.00
CA THR A 163 -15.75 6.21 -7.29
C THR A 163 -17.26 6.05 -7.14
N ALA A 164 -17.72 5.02 -6.42
CA ALA A 164 -19.15 4.79 -6.24
C ALA A 164 -19.81 5.85 -5.34
N ALA A 165 -19.09 6.36 -4.34
CA ALA A 165 -19.57 7.44 -3.49
C ALA A 165 -19.69 8.77 -4.26
N LEU A 166 -18.73 9.09 -5.13
CA LEU A 166 -18.80 10.26 -6.01
C LEU A 166 -19.93 10.15 -7.04
N GLU A 167 -20.19 8.95 -7.57
CA GLU A 167 -21.31 8.70 -8.48
C GLU A 167 -22.66 8.97 -7.80
N ARG A 168 -22.85 8.50 -6.56
CA ARG A 168 -24.03 8.86 -5.74
C ARG A 168 -24.13 10.37 -5.47
N GLY A 169 -22.99 11.04 -5.35
CA GLY A 169 -22.88 12.50 -5.26
C GLY A 169 -23.08 13.25 -6.59
N GLY A 170 -23.47 12.56 -7.67
CA GLY A 170 -23.78 13.17 -8.97
C GLY A 170 -22.57 13.34 -9.91
N VAL A 171 -21.42 12.72 -9.60
CA VAL A 171 -20.22 12.75 -10.46
C VAL A 171 -20.04 11.39 -11.13
N ALA A 172 -20.62 11.23 -12.31
CA ALA A 172 -20.59 9.98 -13.07
C ALA A 172 -19.20 9.66 -13.68
N ASP A 173 -18.40 10.69 -14.01
CA ASP A 173 -17.01 10.51 -14.44
C ASP A 173 -16.13 11.61 -13.85
N TYR A 174 -14.85 11.30 -13.71
CA TYR A 174 -13.82 12.25 -13.30
C TYR A 174 -12.47 11.78 -13.83
N THR A 175 -11.55 12.72 -14.01
CA THR A 175 -10.19 12.43 -14.45
C THR A 175 -9.16 13.02 -13.50
N ARG A 176 -7.98 12.41 -13.47
CA ARG A 176 -6.85 12.93 -12.73
C ARG A 176 -6.26 14.11 -13.48
N VAL A 177 -6.30 15.28 -12.85
CA VAL A 177 -5.75 16.53 -13.39
C VAL A 177 -4.23 16.57 -13.20
N SER A 178 -3.77 16.14 -12.02
CA SER A 178 -2.35 16.09 -11.73
C SER A 178 -2.04 15.04 -10.68
N THR A 179 -0.81 14.51 -10.74
CA THR A 179 -0.20 13.69 -9.68
C THR A 179 1.21 14.21 -9.44
N ARG A 180 1.55 14.53 -8.19
CA ARG A 180 2.92 14.81 -7.75
C ARG A 180 3.43 13.62 -6.96
N LEU A 181 4.61 13.12 -7.31
CA LEU A 181 5.27 11.99 -6.66
C LEU A 181 6.49 12.47 -5.88
N THR A 182 6.66 12.01 -4.64
CA THR A 182 7.84 12.29 -3.81
C THR A 182 8.21 11.08 -2.97
N ALA A 183 9.50 10.78 -2.85
CA ALA A 183 9.99 9.81 -1.87
C ALA A 183 10.03 10.45 -0.47
N LYS A 184 9.62 9.70 0.55
CA LYS A 184 9.64 10.11 1.96
C LYS A 184 10.07 8.93 2.83
N THR A 185 10.41 9.22 4.08
CA THR A 185 10.57 8.22 5.13
C THR A 185 9.30 8.17 5.96
N ALA A 186 8.91 6.97 6.41
CA ALA A 186 7.72 6.78 7.24
C ALA A 186 7.91 7.39 8.63
N SER A 187 6.95 8.21 9.07
CA SER A 187 6.88 8.64 10.47
C SER A 187 6.54 7.47 11.39
N ALA A 188 6.76 7.62 12.71
CA ALA A 188 6.40 6.60 13.69
C ALA A 188 4.94 6.14 13.58
N THR A 189 4.00 7.09 13.40
CA THR A 189 2.57 6.78 13.23
C THR A 189 2.30 6.00 11.95
N GLN A 190 2.88 6.42 10.82
CA GLN A 190 2.71 5.73 9.55
C GLN A 190 3.31 4.33 9.60
N ALA A 191 4.48 4.18 10.22
CA ALA A 191 5.17 2.91 10.39
C ALA A 191 4.31 1.91 11.18
N LEU A 192 3.73 2.36 12.29
CA LEU A 192 2.81 1.57 13.10
C LEU A 192 1.58 1.14 12.30
N GLN A 193 0.94 2.07 11.59
CA GLN A 193 -0.27 1.79 10.81
C GLN A 193 -0.01 0.83 9.63
N LEU A 194 1.13 0.97 8.95
CA LEU A 194 1.50 0.18 7.77
C LEU A 194 2.20 -1.15 8.11
N GLY A 195 2.60 -1.34 9.36
CA GLY A 195 3.38 -2.51 9.79
C GLY A 195 4.74 -2.55 9.11
N ILE A 196 5.45 -1.42 9.13
CA ILE A 196 6.82 -1.26 8.61
C ILE A 196 7.71 -0.62 9.69
N ALA A 197 9.02 -0.56 9.46
CA ALA A 197 9.93 0.13 10.36
C ALA A 197 9.75 1.65 10.28
N GLU A 198 9.93 2.35 11.41
CA GLU A 198 10.07 3.81 11.38
C GLU A 198 11.28 4.19 10.51
N GLY A 199 11.12 5.23 9.69
CA GLY A 199 12.14 5.65 8.73
C GLY A 199 12.17 4.83 7.43
N ALA A 200 11.37 3.76 7.30
CA ALA A 200 11.31 2.97 6.07
C ALA A 200 10.88 3.82 4.87
N PRO A 201 11.39 3.53 3.66
CA PRO A 201 11.08 4.29 2.45
C PRO A 201 9.60 4.10 2.06
N ILE A 202 8.95 5.22 1.77
CA ILE A 202 7.57 5.28 1.27
C ILE A 202 7.48 6.24 0.09
N LEU A 203 6.57 5.94 -0.84
CA LEU A 203 6.26 6.82 -1.96
C LEU A 203 5.00 7.60 -1.65
N ARG A 204 5.08 8.94 -1.64
CA ARG A 204 3.94 9.84 -1.45
C ARG A 204 3.46 10.38 -2.78
N THR A 205 2.19 10.13 -3.10
CA THR A 205 1.47 10.81 -4.17
C THR A 205 0.52 11.87 -3.63
N VAL A 206 0.46 13.00 -4.31
CA VAL A 206 -0.55 14.05 -4.12
C VAL A 206 -1.27 14.25 -5.44
N SER A 207 -2.59 14.16 -5.47
CA SER A 207 -3.37 14.21 -6.70
C SER A 207 -4.63 15.05 -6.58
N VAL A 208 -5.03 15.66 -7.69
CA VAL A 208 -6.30 16.35 -7.83
C VAL A 208 -7.11 15.64 -8.92
N ASN A 209 -8.33 15.26 -8.60
CA ASN A 209 -9.29 14.73 -9.55
C ASN A 209 -10.37 15.80 -9.82
N ALA A 210 -10.80 15.93 -11.07
CA ALA A 210 -11.85 16.86 -11.48
C ALA A 210 -12.89 16.16 -12.36
N ASP A 211 -14.11 16.66 -12.30
CA ASP A 211 -15.21 16.24 -13.19
C ASP A 211 -14.98 16.73 -14.65
N PRO A 212 -15.86 16.36 -15.61
CA PRO A 212 -15.73 16.79 -16.99
C PRO A 212 -15.84 18.31 -17.21
N ASP A 213 -16.45 19.03 -16.28
CA ASP A 213 -16.53 20.51 -16.29
C ASP A 213 -15.25 21.15 -15.72
N GLY A 214 -14.26 20.34 -15.32
CA GLY A 214 -12.99 20.80 -14.74
C GLY A 214 -13.09 21.22 -13.28
N LYS A 215 -14.21 20.99 -12.59
CA LYS A 215 -14.34 21.33 -11.17
C LYS A 215 -13.69 20.23 -10.32
N PRO A 216 -12.78 20.57 -9.39
CA PRO A 216 -12.19 19.59 -8.48
C PRO A 216 -13.26 18.84 -7.67
N VAL A 217 -13.09 17.52 -7.60
CA VAL A 217 -13.97 16.63 -6.84
C VAL A 217 -13.26 15.96 -5.67
N GLU A 218 -11.95 15.75 -5.78
CA GLU A 218 -11.15 15.08 -4.75
C GLU A 218 -9.72 15.63 -4.75
N TYR A 219 -9.21 15.91 -3.55
CA TYR A 219 -7.80 16.13 -3.29
C TYR A 219 -7.24 14.95 -2.48
N GLY A 220 -6.40 14.15 -3.12
CA GLY A 220 -5.97 12.85 -2.62
C GLY A 220 -4.49 12.80 -2.26
N HIS A 221 -4.21 12.28 -1.08
CA HIS A 221 -2.88 11.91 -0.62
C HIS A 221 -2.80 10.40 -0.45
N THR A 222 -1.70 9.80 -0.90
CA THR A 222 -1.46 8.38 -0.66
C THR A 222 0.02 8.16 -0.37
N TRP A 223 0.30 7.36 0.65
CA TRP A 223 1.64 6.93 1.04
C TRP A 223 1.72 5.42 0.85
N PHE A 224 2.42 5.00 -0.20
CA PHE A 224 2.62 3.61 -0.56
C PHE A 224 3.85 3.06 0.14
N VAL A 225 3.77 1.82 0.60
CA VAL A 225 4.92 1.07 1.09
C VAL A 225 5.80 0.73 -0.11
N GLY A 226 7.02 1.27 -0.15
CA GLY A 226 7.91 1.12 -1.32
C GLY A 226 8.19 -0.35 -1.67
N ASP A 227 8.36 -1.19 -0.66
CA ASP A 227 8.66 -2.61 -0.86
C ASP A 227 7.44 -3.45 -1.30
N ARG A 228 6.22 -2.88 -1.29
CA ARG A 228 4.97 -3.60 -1.61
C ARG A 228 4.28 -3.08 -2.86
N ILE A 229 4.61 -1.88 -3.33
CA ILE A 229 3.93 -1.24 -4.46
C ILE A 229 4.96 -0.59 -5.38
N THR A 230 4.89 -0.94 -6.67
CA THR A 230 5.57 -0.21 -7.74
C THR A 230 4.56 0.74 -8.38
N LEU A 231 4.90 2.02 -8.50
CA LEU A 231 4.07 2.97 -9.22
C LEU A 231 4.46 2.98 -10.70
N VAL A 232 3.55 2.57 -11.57
CA VAL A 232 3.80 2.44 -13.02
C VAL A 232 3.18 3.64 -13.74
N ILE A 233 3.93 4.27 -14.64
CA ILE A 233 3.44 5.35 -15.50
C ILE A 233 3.69 4.93 -16.94
N GLU A 234 2.62 4.70 -17.69
CA GLU A 234 2.68 4.37 -19.11
C GLU A 234 2.19 5.57 -19.92
N SER A 235 2.95 5.87 -20.97
CA SER A 235 2.72 6.98 -21.91
C SER A 235 1.75 6.62 -23.02
#